data_AF-A0AAW0EDQ0-F1
#
_entry.id   AF-A0AAW0EDQ0-F1
#
_cell.length_a   1.000
_cell.length_b   1.000
_cell.length_c   1.000
_cell.angle_alpha   90.00
_cell.angle_beta   90.00
_cell.angle_gamma   90.00
#
_symmetry.space_group_name_H-M   'P 1'
#
loop_
_entity.id
_entity.type
_entity.pdbx_description
1 polymer ?
#
loop_
_entity_poly.entity_id
_entity_poly.type
_entity_poly.pdbx_seq_one_letter_code
_entity_poly.pdbx_strand_id
1 'polypeptide(L)' 'MAPQKPAATTQPKKKRTGGGGGKKKKGPTAYNKFVSEEMERLRNVGVDDGRERRSRAIANWHLHKEKDSNASSP' A
#
# COMPACT_ATOMS: atom_id res chain seq x y z
N MET A 1 -13.59 54.95 -32.49
CA MET A 1 -14.57 53.85 -32.62
C MET A 1 -13.88 52.54 -32.27
N ALA A 2 -14.38 51.82 -31.26
CA ALA A 2 -14.00 50.43 -30.99
C ALA A 2 -14.53 49.50 -32.09
N PRO A 3 -13.97 48.29 -32.22
CA PRO A 3 -14.86 47.14 -32.17
C PRO A 3 -14.51 46.14 -31.06
N GLN A 4 -15.57 45.55 -30.56
CA GLN A 4 -15.66 44.68 -29.40
C GLN A 4 -15.36 43.20 -29.77
N LYS A 5 -15.10 42.40 -28.72
CA LYS A 5 -14.81 40.94 -28.65
C LYS A 5 -15.62 40.02 -29.61
N PRO A 6 -15.16 38.77 -29.79
CA PRO A 6 -15.75 37.74 -28.93
C PRO A 6 -14.71 36.94 -28.14
N ALA A 7 -15.06 36.68 -26.88
CA ALA A 7 -14.36 35.80 -25.98
C ALA A 7 -14.42 34.36 -26.54
N ALA A 8 -13.26 33.75 -26.75
CA ALA A 8 -13.17 32.31 -26.94
C ALA A 8 -13.60 31.64 -25.63
N THR A 9 -14.83 31.13 -25.61
CA THR A 9 -15.38 30.23 -24.61
C THR A 9 -14.43 29.05 -24.44
N THR A 10 -13.52 29.15 -23.48
CA THR A 10 -12.74 28.01 -23.01
C THR A 10 -13.71 27.12 -22.25
N GLN A 11 -14.30 26.16 -22.95
CA GLN A 11 -15.04 25.07 -22.32
C GLN A 11 -14.11 24.46 -21.25
N PRO A 12 -14.51 24.36 -19.97
CA PRO A 12 -13.74 23.62 -19.01
C PRO A 12 -13.80 22.15 -19.40
N LYS A 13 -12.75 21.70 -20.09
CA LYS A 13 -12.49 20.30 -20.43
C LYS A 13 -12.65 19.49 -19.15
N LYS A 14 -13.72 18.70 -19.07
CA LYS A 14 -14.05 17.76 -17.99
C LYS A 14 -12.76 17.15 -17.44
N LYS A 15 -12.28 17.64 -16.28
CA LYS A 15 -11.38 16.84 -15.46
C LYS A 15 -12.26 15.71 -14.92
N ARG A 16 -12.20 14.55 -15.58
CA ARG A 16 -12.61 13.29 -14.96
C ARG A 16 -11.72 13.15 -13.73
N THR A 17 -12.23 13.57 -12.58
CA THR A 17 -11.65 13.25 -11.29
C THR A 17 -11.85 11.75 -11.07
N GLY A 18 -11.03 10.94 -11.75
CA GLY A 18 -10.80 9.55 -11.43
C GLY A 18 -10.00 9.48 -10.14
N GLY A 19 -10.59 9.94 -9.04
CA GLY A 19 -10.00 9.94 -7.71
C GLY A 19 -10.71 8.92 -6.85
N GLY A 20 -10.58 7.64 -7.17
CA GLY A 20 -10.91 6.56 -6.24
C GLY A 20 -9.96 6.60 -5.05
N GLY A 21 -10.17 7.52 -4.11
CA GLY A 21 -9.23 7.77 -3.01
C GLY A 21 -9.85 8.28 -1.71
N GLY A 22 -11.18 8.24 -1.58
CA GLY A 22 -11.91 8.82 -0.44
C GLY A 22 -12.05 7.92 0.80
N LYS A 23 -11.44 6.73 0.84
CA LYS A 23 -11.41 5.91 2.07
C LYS A 23 -10.07 6.11 2.75
N LYS A 24 -10.08 6.75 3.93
CA LYS A 24 -8.96 6.72 4.88
C LYS A 24 -8.49 5.27 4.98
N LYS A 25 -7.34 4.92 4.40
CA LYS A 25 -6.79 3.56 4.51
C LYS A 25 -6.62 3.31 6.00
N LYS A 26 -7.33 2.32 6.56
CA LYS A 26 -7.09 1.85 7.92
C LYS A 26 -5.58 1.63 8.02
N GLY A 27 -4.95 2.19 9.06
CA GLY A 27 -3.50 2.07 9.25
C GLY A 27 -3.07 0.61 9.15
N PRO A 28 -1.83 0.34 8.72
CA PRO A 28 -1.38 -1.04 8.55
C PRO A 28 -1.53 -1.78 9.88
N THR A 29 -2.27 -2.90 9.85
CA THR A 29 -2.39 -3.82 10.99
C THR A 29 -1.00 -4.36 11.38
N ALA A 30 -0.83 -4.87 12.60
CA ALA A 30 0.44 -5.48 13.03
C ALA A 30 0.93 -6.54 12.04
N TYR A 31 0.01 -7.37 11.54
CA TYR A 31 0.28 -8.32 10.46
C TYR A 31 0.78 -7.66 9.17
N ASN A 32 0.12 -6.59 8.71
CA ASN A 32 0.56 -5.90 7.48
C ASN A 32 1.94 -5.27 7.64
N LYS A 33 2.25 -4.71 8.81
CA LYS A 33 3.59 -4.17 9.11
C LYS A 33 4.64 -5.28 9.04
N PHE A 34 4.42 -6.36 9.78
CA PHE A 34 5.32 -7.50 9.80
C PHE A 34 5.55 -8.09 8.41
N VAL A 35 4.49 -8.34 7.64
CA VAL A 35 4.61 -8.92 6.30
C VAL A 35 5.36 -7.97 5.37
N SER A 36 5.14 -6.66 5.47
CA SER A 36 5.90 -5.68 4.67
C SER A 36 7.38 -5.65 5.03
N GLU A 37 7.73 -5.67 6.31
CA GLU A 37 9.12 -5.70 6.80
C GLU A 37 9.82 -7.01 6.38
N GLU A 38 9.14 -8.15 6.53
CA GLU A 38 9.68 -9.46 6.20
C GLU A 38 9.84 -9.66 4.69
N MET A 39 8.93 -9.10 3.87
CA MET A 39 9.08 -9.06 2.41
C MET A 39 10.32 -8.27 1.97
N GLU A 40 10.69 -7.20 2.69
CA GLU A 40 11.90 -6.43 2.40
C GLU A 40 13.15 -7.19 2.84
N ARG A 41 13.13 -7.81 4.02
CA ARG A 41 14.21 -8.71 4.48
C ARG A 41 14.46 -9.83 3.47
N LEU A 42 13.41 -10.53 3.02
CA LEU A 42 13.53 -11.64 2.07
C LEU A 42 14.03 -11.16 0.69
N ARG A 43 13.67 -9.93 0.29
CA ARG A 43 14.22 -9.31 -0.92
C ARG A 43 15.73 -9.10 -0.80
N ASN A 44 16.19 -8.61 0.34
CA ASN A 44 17.62 -8.39 0.59
C ASN A 44 18.41 -9.71 0.66
N VAL A 45 17.76 -10.82 1.00
CA VAL A 45 18.34 -12.18 1.01
C VAL A 45 18.30 -12.84 -0.39
N GLY A 46 17.74 -12.17 -1.40
CA GLY A 46 17.75 -12.63 -2.79
C GLY A 46 16.51 -13.41 -3.22
N VAL A 47 15.42 -13.40 -2.43
CA VAL A 47 14.13 -13.93 -2.88
C VAL A 47 13.48 -12.88 -3.78
N ASP A 48 13.64 -13.02 -5.09
CA ASP A 48 13.12 -12.03 -6.05
C ASP A 48 11.59 -12.15 -6.21
N ASP A 49 11.09 -13.39 -6.19
CA ASP A 49 9.68 -13.69 -6.40
C ASP A 49 8.80 -13.12 -5.27
N GLY A 50 7.95 -12.15 -5.62
CA GLY A 50 7.09 -11.46 -4.66
C GLY A 50 6.03 -12.37 -4.03
N ARG A 51 5.62 -13.44 -4.73
CA ARG A 51 4.64 -14.40 -4.20
C ARG A 51 5.30 -15.31 -3.16
N GLU A 52 6.51 -15.76 -3.46
CA GLU A 52 7.31 -16.57 -2.55
C GLU A 52 7.67 -15.78 -1.28
N ARG A 53 8.11 -14.52 -1.43
CA ARG A 53 8.37 -13.64 -0.28
C ARG A 53 7.14 -13.50 0.60
N ARG A 54 5.96 -13.32 0.01
CA ARG A 54 4.73 -13.18 0.78
C ARG A 54 4.39 -14.47 1.51
N SER A 55 4.53 -15.62 0.87
CA SER A 55 4.24 -16.91 1.51
C SER A 55 5.18 -17.17 2.69
N ARG A 56 6.48 -16.89 2.52
CA ARG A 56 7.49 -17.01 3.58
C ARG A 56 7.23 -16.01 4.72
N ALA A 57 6.87 -14.77 4.40
CA ALA A 57 6.53 -13.75 5.38
C ALA A 57 5.30 -14.14 6.23
N ILE A 58 4.29 -14.75 5.62
CA ILE A 58 3.13 -15.27 6.34
C ILE A 58 3.52 -16.43 7.26
N ALA A 59 4.31 -17.39 6.77
CA ALA A 59 4.81 -18.50 7.60
C ALA A 59 5.61 -17.98 8.80
N ASN A 60 6.49 -17.00 8.60
CA ASN A 60 7.28 -16.38 9.65
C ASN A 60 6.40 -15.63 10.67
N TRP A 61 5.29 -15.02 10.24
CA TRP A 61 4.33 -14.40 11.17
C TRP A 61 3.68 -15.43 12.10
N HIS A 62 3.29 -16.59 11.57
CA HIS A 62 2.73 -17.67 12.40
C HIS A 62 3.76 -18.17 13.43
N LEU A 63 5.00 -18.42 12.99
CA LEU A 63 6.10 -18.82 13.89
C LEU A 63 6.42 -17.74 14.95
N HIS A 64 6.39 -16.46 14.57
CA HIS A 64 6.59 -15.35 15.50
C HIS A 64 5.49 -15.33 16.57
N LYS A 65 4.23 -15.51 16.17
CA LYS A 65 3.10 -15.58 17.11
C LYS A 65 3.21 -16.76 18.06
N GLU A 66 3.65 -17.92 17.58
CA GLU A 66 3.85 -19.11 18.40
C GLU A 66 5.00 -18.93 19.39
N LYS A 67 6.09 -18.27 18.98
CA LYS A 67 7.20 -17.91 19.87
C LYS A 67 6.80 -16.92 20.96
N ASP A 68 6.03 -15.89 20.63
CA ASP A 68 5.49 -14.95 21.62
C ASP A 68 4.54 -15.67 22.61
N SER A 69 3.77 -16.65 22.12
CA SER A 69 2.86 -17.44 22.95
C SER A 69 3.59 -18.43 23.86
N ASN A 70 4.74 -18.95 23.41
CA ASN A 70 5.56 -19.89 24.19
C ASN A 70 6.54 -19.18 25.14
N ALA A 71 6.98 -17.96 24.81
CA ALA A 71 7.80 -17.12 25.68
C ALA A 71 7.01 -16.51 26.85
N SER A 72 5.69 -16.67 26.86
CA SER A 72 4.80 -16.33 27.98
C SER A 72 4.30 -17.60 28.68
N SER A 73 5.22 -18.49 29.08
CA SER A 73 4.97 -19.49 30.11
C SER A 73 6.03 -19.32 31.21
N PRO A 74 5.66 -18.95 32.45
CA PRO A 74 6.56 -18.87 33.59
C PRO A 74 7.06 -20.25 34.04
#